data_AF-A0A1I1BA48-F1
#
_entry.id   AF-A0A1I1BA48-F1
#
_cell.length_a   1.000
_cell.length_b   1.000
_cell.length_c   1.000
_cell.angle_alpha   90.00
_cell.angle_beta   90.00
_cell.angle_gamma   90.00
#
_symmetry.space_group_name_H-M   'P 1'
#
loop_
_entity.id
_entity.type
_entity.pdbx_description
1 polymer ?
#
loop_
_entity_poly.entity_id
_entity_poly.type
_entity_poly.pdbx_seq_one_letter_code
_entity_poly.pdbx_strand_id
1 'polypeptide(L)'
;MTNSILNALGQPLYYSGASTAWLSATGSGATLNGTAGNDSIWGDGSVNVTMAGGTGDDIYYLYSSINRAVEAPGAGVDTIDTWMSYTLPENFENLRVTGDGRFAFGNSTDNIITGGAGSQTIDGGAGNDVLIGGGGADTFVFTSGNGTDLIRDFGADDSIRLNGYGATTFDQLISDSTQKGDDLWLNFDNGESIVLANTTKDDLSAEQFDLNLDRSNLTQTFNDDFNSLSLYDGESGTWEAKYWWAPDKGASLHTNGEYQWYVNPAYGPTASANPFSVTDGVLTIRAEQTPDELSSHVENYDYTSGMLTTHASFAQTYGYFEIRADMPDDQGAWPAFWLLPEDGSWPPELDVIEMRGQNPNSLILSAHSNETGKQTSVIQDVSVASTEGFHTYGLLWDEEHITWYFDDVAVAQTDTPSDMHDPMYMIVNLAIGGMAGAPSDGLPNGSELKVDYIRAYSLDDMQQANASSAAHAHDGMLS
;
A
#
# COMPACT_ATOMS: atom_id res chain seq x y z
N MET A 1 6.80 -2.47 41.93
CA MET A 1 7.84 -2.16 40.93
C MET A 1 7.07 -1.80 39.68
N THR A 2 7.36 -0.66 39.07
CA THR A 2 6.81 -0.28 37.76
C THR A 2 7.22 -1.36 36.77
N ASN A 3 6.27 -1.93 36.02
CA ASN A 3 6.58 -2.93 35.01
C ASN A 3 7.19 -2.21 33.82
N SER A 4 8.36 -2.68 33.36
CA SER A 4 9.10 -2.01 32.29
C SER A 4 9.87 -3.03 31.44
N ILE A 5 10.18 -2.63 30.23
CA ILE A 5 10.96 -3.37 29.25
C ILE A 5 12.08 -2.49 28.74
N LEU A 6 13.26 -3.03 28.49
CA LEU A 6 14.36 -2.28 27.89
C LEU A 6 14.23 -2.34 26.37
N ASN A 7 14.39 -1.19 25.71
CA ASN A 7 14.62 -1.10 24.26
C ASN A 7 16.05 -1.51 23.89
N ALA A 8 16.35 -1.50 22.59
CA ALA A 8 17.66 -1.85 22.04
C ALA A 8 18.82 -1.03 22.65
N LEU A 9 18.56 0.21 23.05
CA LEU A 9 19.56 1.13 23.63
C LEU A 9 19.68 1.02 25.15
N GLY A 10 18.95 0.09 25.78
CA GLY A 10 18.96 -0.12 27.23
C GLY A 10 18.17 0.93 28.01
N GLN A 11 17.30 1.69 27.34
CA GLN A 11 16.38 2.62 27.99
C GLN A 11 15.09 1.91 28.39
N PRO A 12 14.54 2.16 29.60
CA PRO A 12 13.30 1.55 30.03
C PRO A 12 12.09 2.24 29.39
N LEU A 13 11.24 1.45 28.72
CA LEU A 13 9.87 1.78 28.38
C LEU A 13 8.95 1.15 29.44
N TYR A 14 7.85 1.82 29.76
CA TYR A 14 6.97 1.43 30.86
C TYR A 14 5.64 0.92 30.33
N TYR A 15 5.08 -0.08 31.01
CA TYR A 15 3.68 -0.47 30.83
C TYR A 15 2.80 0.37 31.75
N SER A 16 1.53 0.57 31.35
CA SER A 16 0.55 1.22 32.21
C SER A 16 0.45 0.55 33.58
N GLY A 17 0.39 1.36 34.64
CA GLY A 17 0.24 0.89 36.00
C GLY A 17 -1.13 0.23 36.26
N ALA A 18 -1.24 -0.50 37.37
CA ALA A 18 -2.46 -1.22 37.71
C ALA A 18 -3.68 -0.29 37.90
N SER A 19 -4.79 -0.59 37.23
CA SER A 19 -6.01 0.20 37.32
C SER A 19 -6.59 0.26 38.73
N THR A 20 -7.10 1.43 39.07
CA THR A 20 -7.75 1.81 40.33
C THR A 20 -9.24 2.10 40.15
N ALA A 21 -9.69 2.38 38.91
CA ALA A 21 -11.10 2.41 38.55
C ALA A 21 -11.40 1.70 37.21
N TRP A 22 -12.68 1.43 36.98
CA TRP A 22 -13.22 0.70 35.83
C TRP A 22 -14.46 1.41 35.31
N LEU A 23 -14.41 1.88 34.06
CA LEU A 23 -15.41 2.77 33.46
C LEU A 23 -15.94 2.17 32.16
N SER A 24 -17.25 2.30 31.91
CA SER A 24 -17.86 1.89 30.65
C SER A 24 -18.56 3.06 29.98
N ALA A 25 -18.43 3.14 28.67
CA ALA A 25 -19.13 4.12 27.83
C ALA A 25 -20.62 3.81 27.66
N THR A 26 -21.12 2.68 28.15
CA THR A 26 -22.55 2.38 28.12
C THR A 26 -23.34 3.49 28.82
N GLY A 27 -24.05 4.31 28.04
CA GLY A 27 -24.84 5.44 28.55
C GLY A 27 -24.03 6.70 28.89
N SER A 28 -22.74 6.79 28.53
CA SER A 28 -21.92 8.00 28.75
C SER A 28 -22.32 9.16 27.83
N GLY A 29 -22.97 8.86 26.70
CA GLY A 29 -23.10 9.80 25.59
C GLY A 29 -21.78 9.94 24.85
N ALA A 30 -21.55 11.10 24.24
CA ALA A 30 -20.42 11.31 23.32
C ALA A 30 -19.04 11.35 23.99
N THR A 31 -18.96 11.52 25.31
CA THR A 31 -17.69 11.69 26.03
C THR A 31 -17.71 10.89 27.33
N LEU A 32 -16.60 10.22 27.62
CA LEU A 32 -16.35 9.56 28.90
C LEU A 32 -15.01 10.05 29.45
N ASN A 33 -15.06 10.75 30.59
CA ASN A 33 -13.87 11.20 31.30
C ASN A 33 -13.56 10.23 32.44
N GLY A 34 -12.29 9.86 32.55
CA GLY A 34 -11.73 9.13 33.67
C GLY A 34 -11.46 10.01 34.89
N THR A 35 -10.65 9.48 35.78
CA THR A 35 -10.27 10.04 37.06
C THR A 35 -8.84 10.62 37.00
N ALA A 36 -8.22 10.89 38.14
CA ALA A 36 -6.81 11.31 38.17
C ALA A 36 -5.86 10.12 38.43
N GLY A 37 -6.41 8.93 38.65
CA GLY A 37 -5.66 7.70 38.84
C GLY A 37 -5.87 6.76 37.68
N ASN A 38 -5.10 5.69 37.66
CA ASN A 38 -5.08 4.69 36.60
C ASN A 38 -6.48 4.08 36.42
N ASP A 39 -7.01 4.12 35.21
CA ASP A 39 -8.35 3.66 34.88
C ASP A 39 -8.30 2.60 33.78
N SER A 40 -9.24 1.66 33.83
CA SER A 40 -9.58 0.85 32.67
C SER A 40 -10.89 1.36 32.08
N ILE A 41 -10.91 1.70 30.80
CA ILE A 41 -12.02 2.42 30.16
C ILE A 41 -12.51 1.64 28.93
N TRP A 42 -13.78 1.22 28.94
CA TRP A 42 -14.40 0.43 27.87
C TRP A 42 -15.26 1.29 26.95
N GLY A 43 -14.95 1.34 25.66
CA GLY A 43 -15.61 2.21 24.68
C GLY A 43 -17.04 1.85 24.25
N ASP A 44 -17.53 0.64 24.55
CA ASP A 44 -18.84 0.11 24.08
C ASP A 44 -19.04 0.20 22.55
N GLY A 45 -19.18 -0.94 21.88
CA GLY A 45 -19.29 -0.99 20.42
C GLY A 45 -20.53 -0.30 19.83
N SER A 46 -21.53 0.03 20.66
CA SER A 46 -22.76 0.72 20.25
C SER A 46 -22.75 2.23 20.48
N VAL A 47 -21.70 2.77 21.12
CA VAL A 47 -21.62 4.17 21.51
C VAL A 47 -20.50 4.86 20.75
N ASN A 48 -20.84 5.90 19.99
CA ASN A 48 -19.82 6.82 19.47
C ASN A 48 -19.32 7.69 20.62
N VAL A 49 -18.18 7.31 21.20
CA VAL A 49 -17.60 7.92 22.41
C VAL A 49 -16.16 8.35 22.17
N THR A 50 -15.81 9.51 22.72
CA THR A 50 -14.43 9.93 22.95
C THR A 50 -14.08 9.74 24.42
N MET A 51 -13.05 8.94 24.69
CA MET A 51 -12.58 8.60 26.03
C MET A 51 -11.30 9.39 26.36
N ALA A 52 -11.28 10.01 27.53
CA ALA A 52 -10.11 10.71 28.07
C ALA A 52 -9.88 10.24 29.51
N GLY A 53 -8.76 9.57 29.78
CA GLY A 53 -8.52 8.84 31.02
C GLY A 53 -8.06 9.72 32.18
N GLY A 54 -7.25 10.74 31.91
CA GLY A 54 -6.92 11.77 32.90
C GLY A 54 -5.43 11.97 33.07
N THR A 55 -4.91 11.80 34.28
CA THR A 55 -3.48 11.97 34.62
C THR A 55 -2.85 10.70 35.22
N GLY A 56 -3.56 9.58 35.16
CA GLY A 56 -3.06 8.29 35.60
C GLY A 56 -2.58 7.48 34.41
N ASP A 57 -1.99 6.32 34.67
CA ASP A 57 -1.67 5.37 33.60
C ASP A 57 -2.95 4.61 33.22
N ASP A 58 -3.59 4.95 32.11
CA ASP A 58 -4.90 4.41 31.75
C ASP A 58 -4.83 3.33 30.65
N ILE A 59 -5.84 2.47 30.61
CA ILE A 59 -6.00 1.42 29.60
C ILE A 59 -7.35 1.63 28.89
N TYR A 60 -7.30 1.90 27.61
CA TYR A 60 -8.47 2.16 26.75
C TYR A 60 -8.77 0.93 25.92
N TYR A 61 -9.94 0.32 26.15
CA TYR A 61 -10.43 -0.82 25.39
C TYR A 61 -11.38 -0.35 24.29
N LEU A 62 -10.91 -0.39 23.03
CA LEU A 62 -11.71 0.01 21.87
C LEU A 62 -12.42 -1.21 21.27
N TYR A 63 -13.76 -1.16 21.24
CA TYR A 63 -14.56 -2.29 20.72
C TYR A 63 -15.13 -2.05 19.32
N SER A 64 -15.03 -0.83 18.81
CA SER A 64 -15.53 -0.46 17.49
C SER A 64 -14.77 0.72 16.91
N SER A 65 -14.73 0.82 15.59
CA SER A 65 -14.13 1.92 14.84
C SER A 65 -14.85 3.26 15.03
N ILE A 66 -15.92 3.32 15.82
CA ILE A 66 -16.58 4.56 16.27
C ILE A 66 -16.10 5.02 17.66
N ASN A 67 -15.29 4.24 18.37
CA ASN A 67 -14.70 4.65 19.63
C ASN A 67 -13.40 5.44 19.38
N ARG A 68 -13.13 6.47 20.17
CA ARG A 68 -11.92 7.30 20.10
C ARG A 68 -11.30 7.41 21.49
N ALA A 69 -9.97 7.38 21.57
CA ALA A 69 -9.21 7.70 22.77
C ALA A 69 -8.42 8.98 22.52
N VAL A 70 -8.31 9.84 23.52
CA VAL A 70 -7.51 11.07 23.47
C VAL A 70 -6.73 11.21 24.76
N GLU A 71 -5.50 11.71 24.64
CA GLU A 71 -4.60 11.87 25.75
C GLU A 71 -3.92 13.25 25.72
N ALA A 72 -3.66 13.80 26.91
CA ALA A 72 -2.94 15.05 27.06
C ALA A 72 -1.43 14.77 27.20
N PRO A 73 -0.55 15.68 26.75
CA PRO A 73 0.89 15.50 26.90
C PRO A 73 1.31 15.27 28.35
N GLY A 74 2.05 14.19 28.61
CA GLY A 74 2.57 13.84 29.93
C GLY A 74 1.50 13.44 30.95
N ALA A 75 0.39 12.88 30.46
CA ALA A 75 -0.73 12.43 31.28
C ALA A 75 -0.52 11.08 31.98
N GLY A 76 0.52 10.32 31.65
CA GLY A 76 0.70 9.01 32.25
C GLY A 76 1.60 8.15 31.38
N VAL A 77 1.45 6.85 31.54
CA VAL A 77 1.90 5.84 30.58
C VAL A 77 0.68 5.05 30.18
N ASP A 78 0.19 5.24 28.96
CA ASP A 78 -1.16 4.81 28.61
C ASP A 78 -1.16 3.71 27.56
N THR A 79 -2.19 2.86 27.57
CA THR A 79 -2.32 1.72 26.67
C THR A 79 -3.63 1.76 25.92
N ILE A 80 -3.57 1.61 24.59
CA ILE A 80 -4.75 1.25 23.79
C ILE A 80 -4.75 -0.26 23.55
N ASP A 81 -5.85 -0.93 23.91
CA ASP A 81 -6.07 -2.36 23.68
C ASP A 81 -7.29 -2.54 22.75
N THR A 82 -7.08 -3.20 21.60
CA THR A 82 -8.10 -3.37 20.55
C THR A 82 -7.90 -4.66 19.78
N TRP A 83 -8.93 -5.11 19.06
CA TRP A 83 -8.89 -6.26 18.15
C TRP A 83 -8.89 -5.85 16.66
N MET A 84 -8.97 -4.54 16.41
CA MET A 84 -8.99 -3.95 15.08
C MET A 84 -7.62 -3.36 14.79
N SER A 85 -7.31 -3.20 13.50
CA SER A 85 -6.13 -2.46 13.09
C SER A 85 -6.15 -1.04 13.69
N TYR A 86 -4.99 -0.55 14.12
CA TYR A 86 -4.92 0.71 14.84
C TYR A 86 -3.58 1.42 14.68
N THR A 87 -3.66 2.75 14.58
CA THR A 87 -2.51 3.65 14.67
C THR A 87 -2.60 4.42 15.96
N LEU A 88 -1.54 4.39 16.75
CA LEU A 88 -1.46 5.01 18.05
C LEU A 88 -1.52 6.54 17.88
N PRO A 89 -2.47 7.24 18.53
CA PRO A 89 -2.49 8.70 18.51
C PRO A 89 -1.28 9.28 19.25
N GLU A 90 -1.05 10.58 19.08
CA GLU A 90 -0.04 11.29 19.87
C GLU A 90 -0.28 11.13 21.38
N ASN A 91 0.82 11.14 22.13
CA ASN A 91 0.89 11.08 23.60
C ASN A 91 0.60 9.72 24.24
N PHE A 92 0.22 8.69 23.48
CA PHE A 92 0.10 7.33 24.00
C PHE A 92 1.45 6.59 23.89
N GLU A 93 1.78 5.74 24.85
CA GLU A 93 3.05 4.97 24.86
C GLU A 93 2.90 3.51 24.45
N ASN A 94 1.71 2.91 24.61
CA ASN A 94 1.55 1.48 24.42
C ASN A 94 0.36 1.15 23.52
N LEU A 95 0.57 0.19 22.62
CA LEU A 95 -0.46 -0.34 21.75
C LEU A 95 -0.51 -1.86 21.84
N ARG A 96 -1.72 -2.39 22.03
CA ARG A 96 -2.00 -3.81 21.90
C ARG A 96 -3.08 -4.05 20.87
N VAL A 97 -2.72 -4.73 19.80
CA VAL A 97 -3.65 -5.13 18.74
C VAL A 97 -3.74 -6.65 18.71
N THR A 98 -4.96 -7.14 18.86
CA THR A 98 -5.29 -8.56 18.69
C THR A 98 -6.06 -8.75 17.38
N GLY A 99 -6.35 -10.01 17.03
CA GLY A 99 -7.00 -10.36 15.77
C GLY A 99 -6.03 -11.07 14.83
N ASP A 100 -6.40 -11.14 13.56
CA ASP A 100 -5.62 -11.77 12.49
C ASP A 100 -5.71 -10.85 11.26
N GLY A 101 -4.58 -10.66 10.56
CA GLY A 101 -4.43 -9.71 9.47
C GLY A 101 -4.65 -8.26 9.91
N ARG A 102 -4.05 -7.84 11.03
CA ARG A 102 -4.22 -6.48 11.61
C ARG A 102 -2.94 -5.68 11.57
N PHE A 103 -3.03 -4.38 11.37
CA PHE A 103 -1.87 -3.50 11.59
C PHE A 103 -1.87 -2.90 13.00
N ALA A 104 -0.67 -2.71 13.55
CA ALA A 104 -0.42 -2.04 14.82
C ALA A 104 0.71 -1.02 14.62
N PHE A 105 0.32 0.24 14.41
CA PHE A 105 1.26 1.32 14.12
C PHE A 105 1.42 2.22 15.34
N GLY A 106 2.66 2.54 15.69
CA GLY A 106 3.00 3.47 16.76
C GLY A 106 2.91 4.92 16.33
N ASN A 107 3.59 5.80 17.07
CA ASN A 107 3.58 7.24 16.86
C ASN A 107 5.02 7.79 16.73
N SER A 108 5.32 8.95 17.33
CA SER A 108 6.64 9.61 17.22
C SER A 108 7.50 9.49 18.48
N THR A 109 7.04 8.71 19.47
CA THR A 109 7.74 8.46 20.73
C THR A 109 8.08 6.98 20.86
N ASP A 110 8.99 6.64 21.79
CA ASP A 110 9.30 5.25 22.10
C ASP A 110 8.04 4.50 22.59
N ASN A 111 7.62 3.48 21.86
CA ASN A 111 6.40 2.73 22.08
C ASN A 111 6.67 1.25 22.45
N ILE A 112 5.76 0.67 23.24
CA ILE A 112 5.64 -0.79 23.35
C ILE A 112 4.45 -1.23 22.51
N ILE A 113 4.71 -1.97 21.44
CA ILE A 113 3.67 -2.49 20.55
C ILE A 113 3.63 -4.01 20.67
N THR A 114 2.44 -4.54 20.97
CA THR A 114 2.21 -5.97 21.17
C THR A 114 1.09 -6.48 20.27
N GLY A 115 1.41 -7.47 19.44
CA GLY A 115 0.47 -8.24 18.67
C GLY A 115 -0.26 -9.32 19.47
N GLY A 116 -1.01 -10.15 18.75
CA GLY A 116 -1.88 -11.20 19.24
C GLY A 116 -1.34 -12.59 18.92
N ALA A 117 -2.24 -13.47 18.47
CA ALA A 117 -1.90 -14.85 18.07
C ALA A 117 -2.22 -15.12 16.58
N GLY A 118 -2.69 -14.10 15.87
CA GLY A 118 -2.83 -14.12 14.42
C GLY A 118 -1.77 -13.21 13.82
N SER A 119 -1.77 -13.05 12.50
CA SER A 119 -0.76 -12.28 11.77
C SER A 119 -0.94 -10.77 11.96
N GLN A 120 0.14 -10.04 12.26
CA GLN A 120 0.15 -8.58 12.36
C GLN A 120 1.13 -7.91 11.39
N THR A 121 0.80 -6.69 10.97
CA THR A 121 1.79 -5.74 10.41
C THR A 121 2.12 -4.71 11.48
N ILE A 122 3.35 -4.71 11.98
CA ILE A 122 3.77 -3.89 13.12
C ILE A 122 4.77 -2.83 12.64
N ASP A 123 4.48 -1.57 12.88
CA ASP A 123 5.38 -0.43 12.63
C ASP A 123 5.50 0.36 13.93
N GLY A 124 6.72 0.54 14.44
CA GLY A 124 6.97 1.32 15.66
C GLY A 124 6.63 2.81 15.50
N GLY A 125 6.63 3.31 14.27
CA GLY A 125 6.68 4.74 14.02
C GLY A 125 8.10 5.25 14.23
N ALA A 126 8.26 6.47 14.74
CA ALA A 126 9.56 7.02 15.12
C ALA A 126 9.77 6.87 16.63
N GLY A 127 11.01 6.63 17.05
CA GLY A 127 11.33 6.27 18.43
C GLY A 127 12.36 5.14 18.47
N ASN A 128 12.62 4.63 19.66
CA ASN A 128 13.37 3.40 19.85
C ASN A 128 12.45 2.40 20.54
N ASP A 129 11.72 1.66 19.72
CA ASP A 129 10.54 0.93 20.10
C ASP A 129 10.85 -0.49 20.57
N VAL A 130 9.87 -1.08 21.25
CA VAL A 130 9.88 -2.51 21.56
C VAL A 130 8.67 -3.16 20.92
N LEU A 131 8.94 -4.02 19.93
CA LEU A 131 7.95 -4.69 19.12
C LEU A 131 7.87 -6.16 19.53
N ILE A 132 6.65 -6.63 19.75
CA ILE A 132 6.34 -8.01 20.15
C ILE A 132 5.25 -8.52 19.21
N GLY A 133 5.57 -9.46 18.34
CA GLY A 133 4.62 -10.03 17.38
C GLY A 133 3.57 -10.91 18.06
N GLY A 134 4.03 -11.75 19.00
CA GLY A 134 3.21 -12.72 19.69
C GLY A 134 3.26 -14.06 18.97
N GLY A 135 2.29 -14.37 18.13
CA GLY A 135 2.36 -15.53 17.26
C GLY A 135 1.47 -15.37 16.05
N GLY A 136 1.65 -16.20 15.04
CA GLY A 136 1.20 -15.87 13.69
C GLY A 136 2.42 -15.48 12.86
N ALA A 137 2.21 -15.22 11.56
CA ALA A 137 3.26 -14.74 10.68
C ALA A 137 3.22 -13.21 10.68
N ASP A 138 4.13 -12.58 11.40
CA ASP A 138 4.12 -11.13 11.59
C ASP A 138 5.07 -10.42 10.62
N THR A 139 4.66 -9.25 10.12
CA THR A 139 5.51 -8.37 9.31
C THR A 139 5.91 -7.16 10.13
N PHE A 140 7.20 -7.02 10.43
CA PHE A 140 7.77 -5.85 11.10
C PHE A 140 8.27 -4.84 10.07
N VAL A 141 7.74 -3.63 10.11
CA VAL A 141 8.04 -2.56 9.16
C VAL A 141 8.95 -1.53 9.83
N PHE A 142 10.04 -1.17 9.16
CA PHE A 142 10.98 -0.16 9.62
C PHE A 142 11.23 0.86 8.54
N THR A 143 11.22 2.14 8.90
CA THR A 143 11.55 3.23 7.98
C THR A 143 12.85 3.91 8.40
N SER A 144 13.79 4.07 7.48
CA SER A 144 15.06 4.75 7.75
C SER A 144 14.80 6.17 8.27
N GLY A 145 15.43 6.51 9.38
CA GLY A 145 15.27 7.79 10.07
C GLY A 145 14.31 7.73 11.25
N ASN A 146 13.66 6.58 11.49
CA ASN A 146 12.73 6.41 12.60
C ASN A 146 13.38 5.96 13.91
N GLY A 147 14.64 5.54 13.92
CA GLY A 147 15.36 5.16 15.15
C GLY A 147 15.82 3.71 15.20
N THR A 148 15.96 3.16 16.41
CA THR A 148 16.56 1.83 16.63
C THR A 148 15.67 0.96 17.50
N ASP A 149 15.06 -0.03 16.87
CA ASP A 149 13.99 -0.81 17.45
C ASP A 149 14.42 -2.22 17.83
N LEU A 150 13.69 -2.80 18.78
CA LEU A 150 13.92 -4.14 19.29
C LEU A 150 12.71 -5.03 19.02
N ILE A 151 12.89 -6.09 18.22
CA ILE A 151 11.94 -7.18 18.09
C ILE A 151 12.26 -8.24 19.15
N ARG A 152 11.25 -8.62 19.95
CA ARG A 152 11.45 -9.52 21.09
C ARG A 152 11.31 -11.01 20.78
N ASP A 153 10.59 -11.35 19.73
CA ASP A 153 10.11 -12.70 19.47
C ASP A 153 10.12 -13.08 17.98
N PHE A 154 11.03 -12.49 17.20
CA PHE A 154 11.16 -12.76 15.76
C PHE A 154 11.30 -14.27 15.48
N GLY A 155 10.32 -14.81 14.76
CA GLY A 155 10.18 -16.21 14.40
C GLY A 155 10.65 -16.53 12.98
N ALA A 156 10.45 -17.78 12.56
CA ALA A 156 10.78 -18.24 11.20
C ALA A 156 9.68 -17.92 10.17
N ASP A 157 8.47 -17.66 10.66
CA ASP A 157 7.29 -17.26 9.92
C ASP A 157 7.13 -15.73 9.81
N ASP A 158 7.96 -14.98 10.53
CA ASP A 158 7.96 -13.51 10.49
C ASP A 158 8.78 -12.97 9.33
N SER A 159 8.42 -11.77 8.89
CA SER A 159 9.15 -10.99 7.89
C SER A 159 9.50 -9.58 8.38
N ILE A 160 10.51 -8.98 7.75
CA ILE A 160 10.98 -7.62 7.98
C ILE A 160 10.91 -6.85 6.68
N ARG A 161 10.23 -5.70 6.70
CA ARG A 161 10.17 -4.74 5.59
C ARG A 161 11.02 -3.52 5.89
N LEU A 162 11.96 -3.23 4.99
CA LEU A 162 12.95 -2.17 5.16
C LEU A 162 12.70 -1.00 4.21
N ASN A 163 12.04 0.05 4.71
CA ASN A 163 11.74 1.25 3.94
C ASN A 163 12.90 2.25 3.97
N GLY A 164 13.51 2.50 2.82
CA GLY A 164 14.51 3.57 2.66
C GLY A 164 15.91 3.26 3.20
N TYR A 165 16.20 2.01 3.57
CA TYR A 165 17.55 1.58 4.00
C TYR A 165 18.49 1.26 2.84
N GLY A 166 17.97 1.06 1.63
CA GLY A 166 18.76 0.83 0.41
C GLY A 166 19.41 -0.55 0.31
N ALA A 167 19.00 -1.49 1.16
CA ALA A 167 19.43 -2.89 1.08
C ALA A 167 18.65 -3.60 -0.04
N THR A 168 19.36 -4.13 -1.04
CA THR A 168 18.73 -4.82 -2.18
C THR A 168 18.94 -6.33 -2.16
N THR A 169 19.81 -6.83 -1.26
CA THR A 169 20.07 -8.27 -1.11
C THR A 169 20.21 -8.67 0.36
N PHE A 170 19.84 -9.91 0.68
CA PHE A 170 19.99 -10.47 2.03
C PHE A 170 21.46 -10.54 2.45
N ASP A 171 22.36 -10.88 1.52
CA ASP A 171 23.80 -10.94 1.80
C ASP A 171 24.37 -9.60 2.25
N GLN A 172 23.91 -8.48 1.65
CA GLN A 172 24.27 -7.13 2.09
C GLN A 172 23.86 -6.92 3.56
N LEU A 173 22.59 -7.18 3.88
CA LEU A 173 22.03 -7.00 5.23
C LEU A 173 22.78 -7.82 6.29
N ILE A 174 23.07 -9.08 6.01
CA ILE A 174 23.75 -9.96 6.96
C ILE A 174 25.24 -9.60 7.09
N SER A 175 25.87 -9.13 6.02
CA SER A 175 27.29 -8.75 6.06
C SER A 175 27.58 -7.59 7.01
N ASP A 176 26.61 -6.68 7.18
CA ASP A 176 26.71 -5.52 8.08
C ASP A 176 26.15 -5.80 9.48
N SER A 177 25.66 -7.01 9.74
CA SER A 177 25.12 -7.40 11.05
C SER A 177 26.19 -7.61 12.13
N THR A 178 25.83 -7.41 13.39
CA THR A 178 26.71 -7.60 14.56
C THR A 178 26.00 -8.41 15.64
N GLN A 179 26.59 -9.52 16.07
CA GLN A 179 26.11 -10.24 17.26
C GLN A 179 26.56 -9.52 18.53
N LYS A 180 25.62 -9.16 19.42
CA LYS A 180 25.91 -8.59 20.75
C LYS A 180 25.23 -9.41 21.84
N GLY A 181 26.00 -10.28 22.50
CA GLY A 181 25.42 -11.25 23.43
C GLY A 181 24.54 -12.23 22.64
N ASP A 182 23.31 -12.41 23.09
CA ASP A 182 22.33 -13.30 22.44
C ASP A 182 21.57 -12.61 21.29
N ASP A 183 21.71 -11.29 21.13
CA ASP A 183 20.92 -10.50 20.17
C ASP A 183 21.70 -10.18 18.89
N LEU A 184 21.01 -10.23 17.75
CA LEU A 184 21.56 -9.84 16.44
C LEU A 184 21.17 -8.40 16.11
N TRP A 185 22.16 -7.59 15.75
CA TRP A 185 21.97 -6.20 15.34
C TRP A 185 22.16 -6.10 13.84
N LEU A 186 21.09 -5.82 13.10
CA LEU A 186 21.16 -5.41 11.70
C LEU A 186 21.50 -3.92 11.68
N ASN A 187 22.70 -3.56 11.22
CA ASN A 187 23.20 -2.18 11.30
C ASN A 187 23.12 -1.49 9.94
N PHE A 188 22.79 -0.20 9.93
CA PHE A 188 22.63 0.57 8.71
C PHE A 188 23.56 1.79 8.67
N ASP A 189 23.82 2.31 7.46
CA ASP A 189 24.77 3.40 7.21
C ASP A 189 24.41 4.72 7.92
N ASN A 190 23.12 4.93 8.19
CA ASN A 190 22.61 6.09 8.91
C ASN A 190 22.87 6.03 10.43
N GLY A 191 23.41 4.92 10.94
CA GLY A 191 23.71 4.68 12.35
C GLY A 191 22.58 4.03 13.15
N GLU A 192 21.45 3.76 12.52
CA GLU A 192 20.32 3.02 13.11
C GLU A 192 20.58 1.51 13.11
N SER A 193 19.76 0.79 13.85
CA SER A 193 19.77 -0.66 13.84
C SER A 193 18.38 -1.23 14.05
N ILE A 194 18.16 -2.43 13.51
CA ILE A 194 17.07 -3.30 13.94
C ILE A 194 17.68 -4.41 14.76
N VAL A 195 17.17 -4.62 15.97
CA VAL A 195 17.70 -5.60 16.91
C VAL A 195 16.73 -6.76 17.06
N LEU A 196 17.22 -7.97 16.80
CA LEU A 196 16.48 -9.21 16.95
C LEU A 196 16.94 -9.92 18.22
N ALA A 197 16.04 -10.01 19.21
CA ALA A 197 16.36 -10.59 20.50
C ALA A 197 16.54 -12.11 20.42
N ASN A 198 17.61 -12.64 21.03
CA ASN A 198 17.91 -14.07 21.05
C ASN A 198 18.02 -14.73 19.66
N THR A 199 18.42 -13.95 18.65
CA THR A 199 18.56 -14.40 17.26
C THR A 199 20.03 -14.42 16.88
N THR A 200 20.41 -15.40 16.06
CA THR A 200 21.69 -15.41 15.36
C THR A 200 21.45 -15.36 13.86
N LYS A 201 22.48 -14.98 13.10
CA LYS A 201 22.38 -14.95 11.63
C LYS A 201 22.00 -16.30 11.00
N ASP A 202 22.31 -17.41 11.66
CA ASP A 202 22.04 -18.76 11.15
C ASP A 202 20.56 -19.14 11.30
N ASP A 203 19.80 -18.34 12.06
CA ASP A 203 18.35 -18.50 12.25
C ASP A 203 17.54 -17.75 11.16
N LEU A 204 18.19 -16.94 10.32
CA LEU A 204 17.55 -16.09 9.32
C LEU A 204 17.62 -16.68 7.92
N SER A 205 16.59 -16.39 7.10
CA SER A 205 16.58 -16.68 5.66
C SER A 205 16.25 -15.43 4.84
N ALA A 206 16.65 -15.43 3.57
CA ALA A 206 16.38 -14.33 2.64
C ALA A 206 14.88 -14.08 2.41
N GLU A 207 14.05 -15.11 2.48
CA GLU A 207 12.58 -15.03 2.28
C GLU A 207 11.88 -14.20 3.37
N GLN A 208 12.54 -13.94 4.50
CA GLN A 208 12.00 -13.14 5.60
C GLN A 208 12.25 -11.64 5.43
N PHE A 209 12.84 -11.19 4.32
CA PHE A 209 13.23 -9.80 4.13
C PHE A 209 12.64 -9.22 2.86
N ASP A 210 11.69 -8.30 3.04
CA ASP A 210 11.16 -7.44 2.00
C ASP A 210 12.14 -6.28 1.77
N LEU A 211 12.91 -6.38 0.68
CA LEU A 211 14.05 -5.50 0.39
C LEU A 211 13.75 -4.48 -0.71
N ASN A 212 14.65 -3.50 -0.87
CA ASN A 212 14.55 -2.50 -1.91
C ASN A 212 14.74 -3.10 -3.32
N LEU A 213 14.06 -2.52 -4.31
CA LEU A 213 14.23 -2.86 -5.71
C LEU A 213 15.67 -2.63 -6.16
N ASP A 214 16.30 -3.67 -6.70
CA ASP A 214 17.57 -3.53 -7.41
C ASP A 214 17.34 -2.99 -8.83
N ARG A 215 17.55 -1.69 -9.00
CA ARG A 215 17.43 -1.03 -10.31
C ARG A 215 18.65 -1.22 -11.22
N SER A 216 19.72 -1.89 -10.77
CA SER A 216 20.98 -1.96 -11.51
C SER A 216 20.92 -2.77 -12.82
N ASN A 217 19.95 -3.67 -12.94
CA ASN A 217 19.71 -4.52 -14.12
C ASN A 217 18.42 -4.14 -14.88
N LEU A 218 17.94 -2.90 -14.68
CA LEU A 218 16.74 -2.38 -15.32
C LEU A 218 17.12 -1.34 -16.40
N THR A 219 16.60 -1.54 -17.61
CA THR A 219 16.73 -0.58 -18.72
C THR A 219 15.38 0.04 -19.03
N GLN A 220 15.25 1.38 -18.94
CA GLN A 220 13.99 2.08 -19.21
C GLN A 220 13.54 1.91 -20.67
N THR A 221 12.30 1.41 -20.87
CA THR A 221 11.69 1.15 -22.18
C THR A 221 10.49 2.04 -22.47
N PHE A 222 9.83 2.56 -21.44
CA PHE A 222 8.74 3.52 -21.54
C PHE A 222 8.90 4.63 -20.49
N ASN A 223 8.52 5.85 -20.87
CA ASN A 223 8.49 6.99 -19.95
C ASN A 223 7.53 8.08 -20.44
N ASP A 224 6.65 8.50 -19.55
CA ASP A 224 5.93 9.76 -19.65
C ASP A 224 6.01 10.49 -18.32
N ASP A 225 6.71 11.63 -18.30
CA ASP A 225 6.82 12.54 -17.14
C ASP A 225 5.72 13.62 -17.18
N PHE A 226 4.67 13.42 -17.99
CA PHE A 226 3.50 14.28 -18.14
C PHE A 226 3.80 15.78 -18.28
N ASN A 227 4.90 16.15 -18.95
CA ASN A 227 5.15 17.54 -19.36
C ASN A 227 4.07 18.06 -20.33
N SER A 228 3.38 17.14 -21.00
CA SER A 228 2.16 17.35 -21.78
C SER A 228 1.45 16.01 -21.99
N LEU A 229 0.12 15.98 -22.04
CA LEU A 229 -0.62 14.76 -22.37
C LEU A 229 -0.66 14.52 -23.89
N SER A 230 -0.05 13.43 -24.35
CA SER A 230 -0.07 13.00 -25.76
C SER A 230 -1.17 11.97 -26.01
N LEU A 231 -2.36 12.43 -26.40
CA LEU A 231 -3.48 11.56 -26.75
C LEU A 231 -3.31 10.96 -28.14
N TYR A 232 -3.61 9.67 -28.27
CA TYR A 232 -3.59 8.93 -29.52
C TYR A 232 -4.73 9.38 -30.43
N ASP A 233 -4.39 9.75 -31.67
CA ASP A 233 -5.34 10.30 -32.66
C ASP A 233 -5.74 9.32 -33.76
N GLY A 234 -5.29 8.06 -33.66
CA GLY A 234 -5.46 7.04 -34.70
C GLY A 234 -4.21 6.82 -35.55
N GLU A 235 -3.23 7.72 -35.51
CA GLU A 235 -1.95 7.61 -36.23
C GLU A 235 -0.74 7.74 -35.29
N SER A 236 -0.83 8.62 -34.28
CA SER A 236 0.26 8.93 -33.37
C SER A 236 -0.25 9.32 -31.99
N GLY A 237 0.63 9.27 -30.99
CA GLY A 237 0.34 9.63 -29.60
C GLY A 237 0.60 8.46 -28.66
N THR A 238 0.68 8.76 -27.36
CA THR A 238 1.04 7.77 -26.34
C THR A 238 -0.21 7.11 -25.75
N TRP A 239 -1.25 7.87 -25.46
CA TRP A 239 -2.37 7.41 -24.63
C TRP A 239 -3.70 7.41 -25.36
N GLU A 240 -4.39 6.29 -25.41
CA GLU A 240 -5.81 6.25 -25.75
C GLU A 240 -6.68 6.56 -24.53
N ALA A 241 -7.65 7.45 -24.69
CA ALA A 241 -8.56 7.89 -23.61
C ALA A 241 -9.87 7.10 -23.55
N LYS A 242 -9.84 5.84 -23.97
CA LYS A 242 -10.94 4.87 -23.92
C LYS A 242 -10.37 3.46 -24.07
N TYR A 243 -11.12 2.44 -23.66
CA TYR A 243 -10.80 1.07 -24.03
C TYR A 243 -10.76 0.91 -25.57
N TRP A 244 -9.85 0.09 -26.06
CA TRP A 244 -9.67 -0.13 -27.50
C TRP A 244 -10.95 -0.63 -28.18
N TRP A 245 -11.74 -1.46 -27.48
CA TRP A 245 -13.04 -1.97 -27.93
C TRP A 245 -14.21 -1.00 -27.69
N ALA A 246 -14.02 0.06 -26.91
CA ALA A 246 -15.10 0.98 -26.58
C ALA A 246 -15.51 1.85 -27.79
N PRO A 247 -16.79 2.23 -27.91
CA PRO A 247 -17.24 3.22 -28.87
C PRO A 247 -16.51 4.56 -28.73
N ASP A 248 -16.54 5.38 -29.78
CA ASP A 248 -15.88 6.70 -29.79
C ASP A 248 -16.27 7.57 -28.59
N LYS A 249 -17.52 7.48 -28.12
CA LYS A 249 -18.03 8.24 -26.98
C LYS A 249 -17.45 7.84 -25.62
N GLY A 250 -16.65 6.78 -25.56
CA GLY A 250 -16.19 6.17 -24.31
C GLY A 250 -17.08 5.02 -23.85
N ALA A 251 -16.83 4.54 -22.63
CA ALA A 251 -17.56 3.44 -22.01
C ALA A 251 -17.34 3.41 -20.49
N SER A 252 -18.03 2.50 -19.81
CA SER A 252 -17.80 2.10 -18.42
C SER A 252 -17.87 0.57 -18.30
N LEU A 253 -17.30 0.00 -17.25
CA LEU A 253 -17.39 -1.44 -16.97
C LEU A 253 -18.60 -1.74 -16.08
N HIS A 254 -19.78 -1.78 -16.70
CA HIS A 254 -21.05 -2.01 -16.00
C HIS A 254 -21.12 -3.27 -15.12
N THR A 255 -20.33 -4.30 -15.43
CA THR A 255 -20.30 -5.56 -14.65
C THR A 255 -19.63 -5.39 -13.28
N ASN A 256 -18.81 -4.36 -13.12
CA ASN A 256 -18.07 -4.08 -11.88
C ASN A 256 -18.87 -3.22 -10.90
N GLY A 257 -20.06 -2.74 -11.28
CA GLY A 257 -20.83 -1.82 -10.44
C GLY A 257 -20.26 -0.40 -10.39
N GLU A 258 -19.51 -0.01 -11.43
CA GLU A 258 -18.98 1.33 -11.64
C GLU A 258 -20.08 2.36 -11.96
N TYR A 259 -19.92 3.60 -11.51
CA TYR A 259 -20.89 4.70 -11.61
C TYR A 259 -20.43 5.85 -12.49
N GLN A 260 -19.19 5.81 -12.96
CA GLN A 260 -18.62 6.77 -13.88
C GLN A 260 -18.70 6.32 -15.33
N TRP A 261 -18.85 7.27 -16.25
CA TRP A 261 -18.55 7.09 -17.66
C TRP A 261 -17.14 7.59 -17.96
N TYR A 262 -16.28 6.77 -18.55
CA TYR A 262 -14.98 7.23 -19.02
C TYR A 262 -15.14 8.07 -20.28
N VAL A 263 -14.86 9.36 -20.17
CA VAL A 263 -15.04 10.32 -21.27
C VAL A 263 -13.85 10.25 -22.22
N ASN A 264 -14.13 9.99 -23.49
CA ASN A 264 -13.17 10.24 -24.56
C ASN A 264 -13.22 11.74 -24.93
N PRO A 265 -12.17 12.54 -24.66
CA PRO A 265 -12.15 13.97 -24.96
C PRO A 265 -12.16 14.28 -26.47
N ALA A 266 -11.84 13.31 -27.33
CA ALA A 266 -11.97 13.47 -28.78
C ALA A 266 -13.44 13.39 -29.27
N TYR A 267 -14.37 12.90 -28.44
CA TYR A 267 -15.78 12.82 -28.79
C TYR A 267 -16.50 14.14 -28.50
N GLY A 268 -16.75 14.90 -29.57
CA GLY A 268 -17.30 16.27 -29.50
C GLY A 268 -18.47 16.48 -28.53
N PRO A 269 -19.52 15.63 -28.49
CA PRO A 269 -20.66 15.82 -27.60
C PRO A 269 -20.35 15.80 -26.10
N THR A 270 -19.27 15.15 -25.66
CA THR A 270 -18.87 15.10 -24.25
C THR A 270 -17.50 15.74 -24.00
N ALA A 271 -16.86 16.31 -25.02
CA ALA A 271 -15.51 16.87 -24.93
C ALA A 271 -15.37 18.02 -23.91
N SER A 272 -16.48 18.67 -23.53
CA SER A 272 -16.49 19.69 -22.47
C SER A 272 -16.28 19.12 -21.07
N ALA A 273 -16.54 17.83 -20.85
CA ALA A 273 -16.24 17.10 -19.62
C ALA A 273 -14.92 16.33 -19.74
N ASN A 274 -13.89 16.97 -20.33
CA ASN A 274 -12.56 16.38 -20.42
C ASN A 274 -12.01 16.16 -19.00
N PRO A 275 -11.75 14.91 -18.59
CA PRO A 275 -11.33 14.60 -17.21
C PRO A 275 -9.82 14.83 -17.00
N PHE A 276 -9.08 15.20 -18.04
CA PHE A 276 -7.63 15.31 -18.00
C PHE A 276 -7.16 16.76 -17.96
N SER A 277 -6.20 17.05 -17.09
CA SER A 277 -5.41 18.29 -17.13
C SER A 277 -3.95 18.00 -16.80
N VAL A 278 -3.05 18.87 -17.28
CA VAL A 278 -1.62 18.79 -16.95
C VAL A 278 -1.17 20.14 -16.41
N THR A 279 -0.62 20.15 -15.19
CA THR A 279 -0.08 21.34 -14.54
C THR A 279 1.25 21.01 -13.90
N ASP A 280 2.30 21.78 -14.22
CA ASP A 280 3.65 21.63 -13.63
C ASP A 280 4.22 20.21 -13.68
N GLY A 281 3.98 19.49 -14.79
CA GLY A 281 4.47 18.12 -14.98
C GLY A 281 3.59 17.03 -14.36
N VAL A 282 2.46 17.40 -13.75
CA VAL A 282 1.53 16.44 -13.13
C VAL A 282 0.27 16.31 -13.99
N LEU A 283 -0.05 15.09 -14.39
CA LEU A 283 -1.36 14.72 -14.94
C LEU A 283 -2.37 14.60 -13.81
N THR A 284 -3.51 15.28 -13.93
CA THR A 284 -4.69 15.04 -13.10
C THR A 284 -5.76 14.32 -13.92
N ILE A 285 -6.23 13.18 -13.42
CA ILE A 285 -7.45 12.51 -13.84
C ILE A 285 -8.54 12.85 -12.81
N ARG A 286 -9.58 13.56 -13.24
CA ARG A 286 -10.67 14.00 -12.37
C ARG A 286 -11.93 13.19 -12.61
N ALA A 287 -12.52 12.72 -11.52
CA ALA A 287 -13.88 12.20 -11.47
C ALA A 287 -14.82 13.23 -10.85
N GLU A 288 -15.98 13.48 -11.45
CA GLU A 288 -16.98 14.41 -10.90
C GLU A 288 -18.39 14.05 -11.37
N GLN A 289 -19.41 14.69 -10.79
CA GLN A 289 -20.80 14.49 -11.21
C GLN A 289 -20.99 14.83 -12.67
N THR A 290 -21.72 13.98 -13.39
CA THR A 290 -22.09 14.23 -14.78
C THR A 290 -22.92 15.51 -14.87
N PRO A 291 -22.50 16.51 -15.67
CA PRO A 291 -23.33 17.68 -15.94
C PRO A 291 -24.68 17.28 -16.55
N ASP A 292 -25.78 17.91 -16.11
CA ASP A 292 -27.15 17.58 -16.53
C ASP A 292 -27.30 17.53 -18.06
N GLU A 293 -26.65 18.46 -18.77
CA GLU A 293 -26.68 18.54 -20.23
C GLU A 293 -25.98 17.36 -20.94
N LEU A 294 -25.08 16.65 -20.25
CA LEU A 294 -24.32 15.53 -20.80
C LEU A 294 -24.94 14.17 -20.48
N SER A 295 -25.88 14.09 -19.53
CA SER A 295 -26.46 12.82 -19.04
C SER A 295 -26.89 11.87 -20.16
N SER A 296 -27.61 12.37 -21.16
CA SER A 296 -28.06 11.55 -22.31
C SER A 296 -26.94 11.08 -23.25
N HIS A 297 -25.78 11.75 -23.23
CA HIS A 297 -24.60 11.41 -24.02
C HIS A 297 -23.70 10.37 -23.33
N VAL A 298 -23.82 10.24 -22.01
CA VAL A 298 -23.06 9.27 -21.19
C VAL A 298 -23.95 8.16 -20.61
N GLU A 299 -25.03 7.80 -21.33
CA GLU A 299 -25.95 6.72 -20.94
C GLU A 299 -26.61 6.88 -19.55
N ASN A 300 -26.70 8.11 -19.05
CA ASN A 300 -27.20 8.47 -17.72
C ASN A 300 -26.37 7.93 -16.55
N TYR A 301 -25.06 7.75 -16.76
CA TYR A 301 -24.13 7.55 -15.63
C TYR A 301 -24.06 8.82 -14.78
N ASP A 302 -24.04 8.64 -13.45
CA ASP A 302 -24.09 9.74 -12.48
C ASP A 302 -22.78 10.53 -12.41
N TYR A 303 -21.66 9.91 -12.84
CA TYR A 303 -20.34 10.53 -12.82
C TYR A 303 -19.66 10.45 -14.19
N THR A 304 -18.74 11.37 -14.44
CA THR A 304 -17.75 11.28 -15.52
C THR A 304 -16.36 11.16 -14.93
N SER A 305 -15.48 10.40 -15.59
CA SER A 305 -14.08 10.26 -15.19
C SER A 305 -13.19 9.98 -16.40
N GLY A 306 -11.89 9.78 -16.17
CA GLY A 306 -10.90 9.46 -17.20
C GLY A 306 -10.23 8.10 -17.01
N MET A 307 -9.87 7.51 -18.15
CA MET A 307 -8.90 6.41 -18.23
C MET A 307 -7.90 6.72 -19.34
N LEU A 308 -6.67 6.26 -19.19
CA LEU A 308 -5.66 6.29 -20.25
C LEU A 308 -5.06 4.90 -20.41
N THR A 309 -4.79 4.49 -21.64
CA THR A 309 -4.16 3.21 -21.93
C THR A 309 -3.10 3.32 -23.03
N THR A 310 -2.05 2.49 -22.94
CA THR A 310 -1.00 2.39 -23.96
C THR A 310 -1.26 1.33 -25.03
N HIS A 311 -2.46 0.73 -25.10
CA HIS A 311 -2.78 -0.37 -26.04
C HIS A 311 -2.29 -0.12 -27.48
N ALA A 312 -2.50 1.09 -28.01
CA ALA A 312 -2.09 1.45 -29.37
C ALA A 312 -0.60 1.82 -29.55
N SER A 313 0.16 1.99 -28.46
CA SER A 313 1.48 2.64 -28.48
C SER A 313 2.61 1.83 -27.83
N PHE A 314 2.31 1.08 -26.77
CA PHE A 314 3.29 0.34 -25.97
C PHE A 314 2.67 -0.87 -25.27
N ALA A 315 3.30 -2.02 -25.46
CA ALA A 315 3.12 -3.23 -24.68
C ALA A 315 4.49 -3.91 -24.49
N GLN A 316 4.65 -4.65 -23.39
CA GLN A 316 5.90 -5.37 -23.08
C GLN A 316 5.59 -6.66 -22.33
N THR A 317 6.40 -7.69 -22.55
CA THR A 317 6.44 -8.89 -21.72
C THR A 317 7.52 -8.72 -20.67
N TYR A 318 7.18 -9.00 -19.40
CA TYR A 318 8.06 -8.85 -18.24
C TYR A 318 8.58 -7.42 -18.05
N GLY A 319 9.32 -7.20 -16.98
CA GLY A 319 9.92 -5.92 -16.65
C GLY A 319 9.41 -5.34 -15.35
N TYR A 320 9.86 -4.13 -15.08
CA TYR A 320 9.37 -3.33 -13.98
C TYR A 320 8.46 -2.23 -14.51
N PHE A 321 7.24 -2.14 -13.96
CA PHE A 321 6.25 -1.12 -14.32
C PHE A 321 5.97 -0.29 -13.09
N GLU A 322 6.03 1.04 -13.21
CA GLU A 322 5.79 1.93 -12.07
C GLU A 322 4.94 3.14 -12.45
N ILE A 323 4.17 3.58 -11.46
CA ILE A 323 3.46 4.86 -11.45
C ILE A 323 3.86 5.62 -10.19
N ARG A 324 4.17 6.91 -10.33
CA ARG A 324 4.30 7.81 -9.19
C ARG A 324 3.05 8.68 -9.10
N ALA A 325 2.23 8.46 -8.08
CA ALA A 325 0.91 9.07 -7.99
C ALA A 325 0.54 9.51 -6.56
N ASP A 326 -0.29 10.54 -6.48
CA ASP A 326 -1.03 10.98 -5.30
C ASP A 326 -2.49 10.55 -5.51
N MET A 327 -2.94 9.62 -4.66
CA MET A 327 -4.17 8.86 -4.81
C MET A 327 -5.32 9.57 -4.07
N PRO A 328 -6.55 9.57 -4.62
CA PRO A 328 -7.69 10.17 -3.94
C PRO A 328 -8.10 9.41 -2.67
N ASP A 329 -8.54 10.15 -1.66
CA ASP A 329 -9.05 9.64 -0.38
C ASP A 329 -10.58 9.83 -0.21
N ASP A 330 -11.28 10.24 -1.28
CA ASP A 330 -12.73 10.39 -1.27
C ASP A 330 -13.45 9.03 -1.23
N GLN A 331 -14.49 8.92 -0.40
CA GLN A 331 -15.30 7.72 -0.36
C GLN A 331 -15.91 7.41 -1.75
N GLY A 332 -15.74 6.17 -2.19
CA GLY A 332 -16.26 5.69 -3.48
C GLY A 332 -15.33 5.94 -4.67
N ALA A 333 -14.20 6.64 -4.49
CA ALA A 333 -13.13 6.70 -5.47
C ALA A 333 -12.36 5.37 -5.50
N TRP A 334 -12.05 4.90 -6.71
CA TRP A 334 -11.33 3.65 -6.98
C TRP A 334 -10.26 3.90 -8.05
N PRO A 335 -9.10 4.47 -7.67
CA PRO A 335 -7.96 4.62 -8.57
C PRO A 335 -7.28 3.27 -8.84
N ALA A 336 -6.76 3.09 -10.05
CA ALA A 336 -6.01 1.90 -10.42
C ALA A 336 -4.90 2.19 -11.46
N PHE A 337 -3.82 1.41 -11.37
CA PHE A 337 -2.79 1.25 -12.41
C PHE A 337 -2.53 -0.25 -12.61
N TRP A 338 -2.71 -0.72 -13.84
CA TRP A 338 -2.84 -2.15 -14.14
C TRP A 338 -2.49 -2.46 -15.60
N LEU A 339 -2.38 -3.74 -15.92
CA LEU A 339 -1.94 -4.25 -17.21
C LEU A 339 -2.89 -5.32 -17.76
N LEU A 340 -3.07 -5.29 -19.08
CA LEU A 340 -3.86 -6.28 -19.81
C LEU A 340 -3.11 -6.84 -21.04
N PRO A 341 -3.40 -8.06 -21.49
CA PRO A 341 -2.83 -8.65 -22.71
C PRO A 341 -3.08 -7.82 -23.95
N GLU A 342 -2.04 -7.59 -24.75
CA GLU A 342 -2.12 -6.85 -26.03
C GLU A 342 -3.17 -7.44 -26.99
N ASP A 343 -3.34 -8.76 -26.96
CA ASP A 343 -4.29 -9.50 -27.81
C ASP A 343 -5.76 -9.34 -27.38
N GLY A 344 -6.01 -8.69 -26.24
CA GLY A 344 -7.34 -8.45 -25.68
C GLY A 344 -7.97 -9.69 -25.02
N SER A 345 -7.21 -10.75 -24.78
CA SER A 345 -7.64 -11.86 -23.93
C SER A 345 -7.82 -11.41 -22.49
N TRP A 346 -8.71 -12.10 -21.76
CA TRP A 346 -8.91 -11.90 -20.34
C TRP A 346 -9.55 -13.14 -19.70
N PRO A 347 -9.03 -13.61 -18.55
CA PRO A 347 -7.68 -13.35 -18.02
C PRO A 347 -6.57 -13.80 -19.00
N PRO A 348 -5.30 -13.37 -18.82
CA PRO A 348 -4.73 -12.79 -17.59
C PRO A 348 -4.89 -11.26 -17.42
N GLU A 349 -4.60 -10.77 -16.21
CA GLU A 349 -4.57 -9.35 -15.80
C GLU A 349 -3.59 -9.17 -14.62
N LEU A 350 -2.86 -8.05 -14.59
CA LEU A 350 -1.94 -7.68 -13.51
C LEU A 350 -2.28 -6.29 -12.97
N ASP A 351 -2.67 -6.21 -11.71
CA ASP A 351 -2.95 -4.96 -11.02
C ASP A 351 -1.72 -4.54 -10.23
N VAL A 352 -1.02 -3.51 -10.71
CA VAL A 352 0.13 -2.93 -9.99
C VAL A 352 -0.36 -2.31 -8.70
N ILE A 353 -1.48 -1.61 -8.76
CA ILE A 353 -2.15 -1.05 -7.61
C ILE A 353 -3.61 -0.74 -7.90
N GLU A 354 -4.49 -1.14 -6.98
CA GLU A 354 -5.82 -0.60 -6.81
C GLU A 354 -5.98 -0.09 -5.37
N MET A 355 -6.81 0.94 -5.19
CA MET A 355 -7.11 1.48 -3.85
C MET A 355 -8.57 1.88 -3.72
N ARG A 356 -9.05 2.04 -2.48
CA ARG A 356 -10.37 2.60 -2.20
C ARG A 356 -10.17 3.90 -1.44
N GLY A 357 -10.75 5.00 -1.91
CA GLY A 357 -10.48 6.31 -1.29
C GLY A 357 -10.83 6.36 0.20
N GLN A 358 -11.89 5.67 0.65
CA GLN A 358 -12.21 5.58 2.09
C GLN A 358 -11.20 4.78 2.94
N ASN A 359 -10.27 4.06 2.32
CA ASN A 359 -9.24 3.24 2.96
C ASN A 359 -7.87 3.54 2.28
N PRO A 360 -7.37 4.78 2.32
CA PRO A 360 -6.24 5.20 1.50
C PRO A 360 -4.95 4.45 1.85
N ASN A 361 -4.81 3.94 3.06
CA ASN A 361 -3.61 3.23 3.49
C ASN A 361 -3.63 1.71 3.20
N SER A 362 -4.57 1.24 2.37
CA SER A 362 -4.72 -0.17 1.99
C SER A 362 -4.47 -0.33 0.50
N LEU A 363 -3.32 -0.91 0.17
CA LEU A 363 -2.94 -1.27 -1.19
C LEU A 363 -3.61 -2.60 -1.56
N ILE A 364 -4.22 -2.68 -2.74
CA ILE A 364 -4.83 -3.89 -3.26
C ILE A 364 -4.05 -4.27 -4.52
N LEU A 365 -3.42 -5.44 -4.46
CA LEU A 365 -2.45 -5.90 -5.46
C LEU A 365 -2.94 -7.25 -5.98
N SER A 366 -3.02 -7.43 -7.29
CA SER A 366 -3.61 -8.67 -7.82
C SER A 366 -3.05 -9.16 -9.14
N ALA A 367 -3.17 -10.47 -9.31
CA ALA A 367 -2.90 -11.18 -10.54
C ALA A 367 -4.10 -12.10 -10.83
N HIS A 368 -4.77 -11.91 -11.96
CA HIS A 368 -5.87 -12.75 -12.40
C HIS A 368 -5.40 -13.67 -13.52
N SER A 369 -5.66 -14.97 -13.40
CA SER A 369 -5.21 -16.00 -14.35
C SER A 369 -6.34 -16.92 -14.75
N ASN A 370 -6.23 -17.52 -15.93
CA ASN A 370 -7.07 -18.59 -16.46
C ASN A 370 -6.27 -19.89 -16.70
N GLU A 371 -5.07 -20.03 -16.13
CA GLU A 371 -4.18 -21.18 -16.36
C GLU A 371 -4.82 -22.54 -16.01
N THR A 372 -5.77 -22.54 -15.07
CA THR A 372 -6.52 -23.74 -14.66
C THR A 372 -7.71 -24.08 -15.56
N GLY A 373 -7.93 -23.29 -16.63
CA GLY A 373 -9.12 -23.32 -17.48
C GLY A 373 -10.35 -22.62 -16.88
N LYS A 374 -10.18 -21.91 -15.76
CA LYS A 374 -11.15 -21.03 -15.13
C LYS A 374 -10.42 -19.83 -14.53
N GLN A 375 -11.12 -18.70 -14.43
CA GLN A 375 -10.63 -17.51 -13.74
C GLN A 375 -10.31 -17.84 -12.26
N THR A 376 -9.09 -17.52 -11.87
CA THR A 376 -8.53 -17.54 -10.52
C THR A 376 -7.80 -16.23 -10.27
N SER A 377 -7.62 -15.86 -9.01
CA SER A 377 -6.87 -14.66 -8.65
C SER A 377 -6.03 -14.86 -7.39
N VAL A 378 -4.88 -14.20 -7.37
CA VAL A 378 -4.14 -13.88 -6.15
C VAL A 378 -4.42 -12.42 -5.86
N ILE A 379 -4.88 -12.12 -4.63
CA ILE A 379 -5.15 -10.77 -4.16
C ILE A 379 -4.40 -10.60 -2.84
N GLN A 380 -3.61 -9.53 -2.75
CA GLN A 380 -2.84 -9.18 -1.57
C GLN A 380 -3.29 -7.80 -1.09
N ASP A 381 -3.82 -7.75 0.14
CA ASP A 381 -4.16 -6.50 0.82
C ASP A 381 -2.98 -6.10 1.73
N VAL A 382 -2.27 -5.03 1.36
CA VAL A 382 -1.12 -4.54 2.14
C VAL A 382 -1.49 -3.23 2.84
N SER A 383 -1.32 -3.19 4.16
CA SER A 383 -1.44 -1.94 4.92
C SER A 383 -0.10 -1.22 5.00
N VAL A 384 -0.11 0.10 4.75
CA VAL A 384 1.07 0.97 4.88
C VAL A 384 0.76 2.12 5.84
N ALA A 385 1.79 2.73 6.44
CA ALA A 385 1.59 3.78 7.44
C ALA A 385 0.89 5.02 6.86
N SER A 386 1.23 5.41 5.62
CA SER A 386 0.64 6.54 4.93
C SER A 386 0.72 6.36 3.41
N THR A 387 -0.24 6.95 2.71
CA THR A 387 -0.26 7.16 1.26
C THR A 387 -0.48 8.64 0.91
N GLU A 388 -0.33 9.54 1.89
CA GLU A 388 -0.54 10.97 1.69
C GLU A 388 0.51 11.56 0.73
N GLY A 389 0.04 12.17 -0.36
CA GLY A 389 0.90 12.74 -1.37
C GLY A 389 1.44 11.69 -2.34
N PHE A 390 2.53 12.03 -3.01
CA PHE A 390 3.04 11.20 -4.10
C PHE A 390 3.92 10.05 -3.59
N HIS A 391 3.47 8.83 -3.88
CA HIS A 391 4.20 7.58 -3.68
C HIS A 391 4.46 6.88 -5.01
N THR A 392 5.45 5.97 -5.01
CA THR A 392 5.76 5.11 -6.16
C THR A 392 5.15 3.73 -5.93
N TYR A 393 4.28 3.31 -6.85
CA TYR A 393 3.69 1.98 -6.88
C TYR A 393 4.26 1.24 -8.07
N GLY A 394 4.79 0.04 -7.85
CA GLY A 394 5.45 -0.70 -8.92
C GLY A 394 5.28 -2.19 -8.87
N LEU A 395 5.56 -2.83 -10.00
CA LEU A 395 5.43 -4.26 -10.21
C LEU A 395 6.64 -4.76 -10.99
N LEU A 396 7.43 -5.63 -10.38
CA LEU A 396 8.43 -6.43 -11.07
C LEU A 396 7.77 -7.73 -11.50
N TRP A 397 7.67 -7.94 -12.80
CA TRP A 397 7.13 -9.15 -13.39
C TRP A 397 8.21 -9.83 -14.21
N ASP A 398 8.61 -11.04 -13.83
CA ASP A 398 9.53 -11.89 -14.56
C ASP A 398 8.90 -13.26 -14.87
N GLU A 399 9.68 -14.17 -15.46
CA GLU A 399 9.20 -15.49 -15.87
C GLU A 399 8.74 -16.36 -14.69
N GLU A 400 9.30 -16.15 -13.50
CA GLU A 400 9.07 -16.98 -12.31
C GLU A 400 8.17 -16.27 -11.28
N HIS A 401 8.31 -14.96 -11.11
CA HIS A 401 7.65 -14.21 -10.04
C HIS A 401 7.04 -12.89 -10.50
N ILE A 402 6.02 -12.49 -9.74
CA ILE A 402 5.41 -11.16 -9.72
C ILE A 402 5.63 -10.60 -8.31
N THR A 403 6.38 -9.52 -8.22
CA THR A 403 6.70 -8.84 -6.95
C THR A 403 6.21 -7.40 -7.00
N TRP A 404 5.36 -7.02 -6.06
CA TRP A 404 4.84 -5.66 -5.94
C TRP A 404 5.70 -4.83 -5.01
N TYR A 405 5.81 -3.55 -5.33
CA TYR A 405 6.63 -2.57 -4.63
C TYR A 405 5.83 -1.33 -4.25
N PHE A 406 6.08 -0.82 -3.04
CA PHE A 406 5.65 0.49 -2.58
C PHE A 406 6.88 1.29 -2.14
N ASP A 407 7.09 2.46 -2.74
CA ASP A 407 8.28 3.29 -2.57
C ASP A 407 9.60 2.49 -2.68
N ASP A 408 9.69 1.70 -3.75
CA ASP A 408 10.82 0.83 -4.07
C ASP A 408 11.10 -0.28 -3.04
N VAL A 409 10.17 -0.61 -2.16
CA VAL A 409 10.30 -1.72 -1.20
C VAL A 409 9.30 -2.81 -1.55
N ALA A 410 9.75 -4.06 -1.60
CA ALA A 410 8.85 -5.18 -1.84
C ALA A 410 7.75 -5.23 -0.77
N VAL A 411 6.52 -5.52 -1.17
CA VAL A 411 5.38 -5.59 -0.24
C VAL A 411 4.56 -6.86 -0.37
N ALA A 412 4.66 -7.55 -1.51
CA ALA A 412 4.02 -8.82 -1.78
C ALA A 412 4.71 -9.52 -2.96
N GLN A 413 4.59 -10.85 -3.01
CA GLN A 413 5.07 -11.65 -4.14
C GLN A 413 4.14 -12.85 -4.40
N THR A 414 4.06 -13.28 -5.65
CA THR A 414 3.47 -14.56 -6.07
C THR A 414 4.25 -15.14 -7.25
N ASP A 415 4.06 -16.42 -7.53
CA ASP A 415 4.57 -17.05 -8.76
C ASP A 415 3.86 -16.46 -9.99
N THR A 416 4.59 -16.30 -11.09
CA THR A 416 4.02 -15.92 -12.40
C THR A 416 3.18 -17.08 -12.96
N PRO A 417 1.86 -16.88 -13.18
CA PRO A 417 1.00 -17.90 -13.77
C PRO A 417 1.43 -18.27 -15.19
N SER A 418 1.17 -19.53 -15.58
CA SER A 418 1.61 -20.08 -16.87
C SER A 418 0.93 -19.47 -18.11
N ASP A 419 -0.09 -18.65 -17.93
CA ASP A 419 -0.73 -17.86 -18.98
C ASP A 419 -0.29 -16.39 -19.02
N MET A 420 0.62 -15.96 -18.14
CA MET A 420 1.17 -14.60 -18.08
C MET A 420 2.58 -14.52 -18.69
N HIS A 421 2.68 -14.83 -19.99
CA HIS A 421 3.95 -14.78 -20.73
C HIS A 421 3.86 -14.04 -22.08
N ASP A 422 2.73 -13.41 -22.38
CA ASP A 422 2.50 -12.60 -23.57
C ASP A 422 2.56 -11.10 -23.24
N PRO A 423 2.84 -10.20 -24.22
CA PRO A 423 2.95 -8.76 -23.96
C PRO A 423 1.69 -8.17 -23.35
N MET A 424 1.87 -7.29 -22.36
CA MET A 424 0.77 -6.53 -21.75
C MET A 424 0.97 -5.02 -21.93
N TYR A 425 -0.13 -4.30 -22.11
CA TYR A 425 -0.17 -2.84 -22.17
C TYR A 425 -0.65 -2.26 -20.83
N MET A 426 -0.35 -0.99 -20.57
CA MET A 426 -0.69 -0.33 -19.31
C MET A 426 -2.02 0.40 -19.38
N ILE A 427 -2.68 0.53 -18.22
CA ILE A 427 -3.91 1.28 -18.01
C ILE A 427 -3.79 2.05 -16.70
N VAL A 428 -4.17 3.33 -16.71
CA VAL A 428 -4.38 4.14 -15.51
C VAL A 428 -5.78 4.75 -15.55
N ASN A 429 -6.54 4.65 -14.46
CA ASN A 429 -7.90 5.19 -14.39
C ASN A 429 -8.30 5.59 -12.98
N LEU A 430 -9.37 6.39 -12.91
CA LEU A 430 -10.08 6.68 -11.69
C LEU A 430 -11.54 6.23 -11.83
N ALA A 431 -11.87 5.06 -11.30
CA ALA A 431 -13.25 4.59 -11.23
C ALA A 431 -14.00 5.22 -10.05
N ILE A 432 -15.33 5.24 -10.12
CA ILE A 432 -16.22 5.60 -9.00
C ILE A 432 -17.19 4.43 -8.79
N GLY A 433 -17.40 4.00 -7.55
CA GLY A 433 -18.27 2.85 -7.28
C GLY A 433 -17.51 1.53 -7.22
N GLY A 434 -18.15 0.47 -7.69
CA GLY A 434 -17.59 -0.88 -7.66
C GLY A 434 -17.11 -1.31 -6.28
N MET A 435 -15.85 -1.76 -6.20
CA MET A 435 -15.24 -2.20 -4.93
C MET A 435 -15.15 -1.08 -3.88
N ALA A 436 -15.06 0.19 -4.30
CA ALA A 436 -15.05 1.33 -3.39
C ALA A 436 -16.46 1.72 -2.89
N GLY A 437 -17.52 1.19 -3.51
CA GLY A 437 -18.90 1.53 -3.14
C GLY A 437 -19.32 2.94 -3.54
N ALA A 438 -20.55 3.33 -3.22
CA ALA A 438 -21.08 4.64 -3.62
C ALA A 438 -20.45 5.80 -2.85
N PRO A 439 -20.19 6.95 -3.50
CA PRO A 439 -19.90 8.20 -2.82
C PRO A 439 -21.01 8.57 -1.83
N SER A 440 -20.62 9.01 -0.63
CA SER A 440 -21.58 9.33 0.44
C SER A 440 -22.22 10.72 0.31
N ASP A 441 -21.51 11.66 -0.31
CA ASP A 441 -21.92 13.05 -0.49
C ASP A 441 -22.06 13.49 -1.96
N GLY A 442 -21.80 12.55 -2.88
CA GLY A 442 -21.88 12.78 -4.31
C GLY A 442 -20.67 13.49 -4.91
N LEU A 443 -19.51 13.55 -4.23
CA LEU A 443 -18.27 14.16 -4.71
C LEU A 443 -18.48 15.64 -5.15
N PRO A 444 -18.94 16.53 -4.27
CA PRO A 444 -19.27 17.92 -4.63
C PRO A 444 -18.09 18.73 -5.17
N ASN A 445 -16.86 18.33 -4.85
CA ASN A 445 -15.63 18.94 -5.36
C ASN A 445 -14.94 18.08 -6.44
N GLY A 446 -15.55 16.97 -6.85
CA GLY A 446 -14.89 15.89 -7.58
C GLY A 446 -13.86 15.15 -6.73
N SER A 447 -13.20 14.17 -7.35
CA SER A 447 -12.09 13.40 -6.80
C SER A 447 -10.96 13.36 -7.84
N GLU A 448 -9.71 13.40 -7.39
CA GLU A 448 -8.54 13.57 -8.27
C GLU A 448 -7.50 12.48 -8.04
N LEU A 449 -7.13 11.78 -9.11
CA LEU A 449 -5.91 11.00 -9.19
C LEU A 449 -4.85 11.86 -9.87
N LYS A 450 -3.73 12.09 -9.19
CA LYS A 450 -2.62 12.89 -9.71
C LYS A 450 -1.42 11.99 -9.98
N VAL A 451 -0.83 12.14 -11.15
CA VAL A 451 0.26 11.28 -11.64
C VAL A 451 1.43 12.16 -12.06
N ASP A 452 2.58 11.94 -11.43
CA ASP A 452 3.85 12.61 -11.74
C ASP A 452 4.52 11.95 -12.95
N TYR A 453 4.63 10.62 -12.94
CA TYR A 453 5.13 9.87 -14.10
C TYR A 453 4.57 8.45 -14.16
N ILE A 454 4.63 7.86 -15.35
CA ILE A 454 4.51 6.41 -15.58
C ILE A 454 5.74 5.95 -16.36
N ARG A 455 6.37 4.87 -15.90
CA ARG A 455 7.58 4.30 -16.51
C ARG A 455 7.49 2.78 -16.58
N ALA A 456 8.18 2.22 -17.59
CA ALA A 456 8.44 0.80 -17.66
C ALA A 456 9.91 0.54 -18.00
N TYR A 457 10.42 -0.58 -17.53
CA TYR A 457 11.81 -1.00 -17.69
C TYR A 457 11.86 -2.47 -18.12
N SER A 458 12.75 -2.83 -19.04
CA SER A 458 13.06 -4.22 -19.35
C SER A 458 14.11 -4.79 -18.39
N LEU A 459 14.10 -6.11 -18.20
CA LEU A 459 15.14 -6.86 -17.48
C LEU A 459 16.33 -7.14 -18.40
N ASP A 460 17.55 -6.79 -18.00
CA ASP A 460 18.75 -6.89 -18.84
C ASP A 460 19.12 -8.36 -19.20
N ASP A 461 18.82 -9.33 -18.33
CA ASP A 461 19.08 -10.75 -18.58
C ASP A 461 18.26 -11.30 -19.77
N MET A 462 17.09 -10.72 -20.02
CA MET A 462 16.24 -11.05 -21.18
C MET A 462 16.76 -10.45 -22.49
N GLN A 463 17.51 -9.34 -22.43
CA GLN A 463 18.20 -8.80 -23.62
C GLN A 463 19.40 -9.68 -24.02
N GLN A 464 20.13 -10.26 -23.07
CA GLN A 464 21.24 -11.17 -23.37
C GLN A 464 20.76 -12.50 -23.95
N ALA A 465 19.66 -13.06 -23.43
CA ALA A 465 19.03 -14.26 -24.00
C ALA A 465 18.60 -14.05 -25.46
N ASN A 466 17.97 -12.90 -25.78
CA ASN A 466 17.56 -12.55 -27.14
C ASN A 466 18.73 -12.18 -28.08
N ALA A 467 19.80 -11.58 -27.57
CA ALA A 467 21.02 -11.35 -28.34
C ALA A 467 21.74 -12.67 -28.68
N SER A 468 21.70 -13.66 -27.78
CA SER A 468 22.31 -14.97 -28.00
C SER A 468 21.52 -15.83 -29.01
N SER A 469 20.19 -15.74 -29.02
CA SER A 469 19.33 -16.44 -30.00
C SER A 469 19.43 -15.82 -31.41
N ALA A 470 19.57 -14.49 -31.50
CA ALA A 470 19.84 -13.79 -32.76
C ALA A 470 21.23 -14.09 -33.35
N ALA A 471 22.26 -14.28 -32.49
CA ALA A 471 23.60 -14.67 -32.94
C ALA A 471 23.66 -16.11 -33.49
N HIS A 472 22.86 -17.03 -32.96
CA HIS A 472 22.77 -18.41 -33.46
C HIS A 472 21.96 -18.54 -34.77
N ALA A 473 21.05 -17.59 -35.04
CA ALA A 473 20.34 -17.53 -36.32
C ALA A 473 21.21 -17.04 -37.49
N HIS A 474 22.28 -16.28 -37.19
CA HIS A 474 23.15 -15.67 -38.20
C HIS A 474 24.30 -16.59 -38.67
N ASP A 475 24.70 -17.57 -37.86
CA ASP A 475 25.74 -18.57 -38.19
C ASP A 475 25.19 -19.81 -38.92
N GLY A 476 23.85 -19.96 -39.02
CA GLY A 476 23.17 -21.07 -39.69
C GLY A 476 22.90 -20.88 -41.19
N MET A 477 23.25 -19.73 -41.79
CA MET A 477 22.97 -19.41 -43.21
C MET A 477 24.23 -19.32 -44.10
N LEU A 478 25.37 -19.86 -43.66
CA LEU A 478 26.56 -20.03 -44.49
C LEU A 478 27.18 -21.43 -44.31
N SER A 479 26.57 -22.44 -44.92
CA SER A 479 27.25 -23.68 -45.31
C SER A 479 26.60 -24.32 -46.52
#